data_AF-A0A843H831-F1
#
_entry.id   AF-A0A843H831-F1
#
_cell.length_a   1.000
_cell.length_b   1.000
_cell.length_c   1.000
_cell.angle_alpha   90.00
_cell.angle_beta   90.00
_cell.angle_gamma   90.00
#
_symmetry.space_group_name_H-M   'P 1'
#
loop_
_entity.id
_entity.type
_entity.pdbx_description
1 polymer ?
#
loop_
_entity_poly.entity_id
_entity_poly.type
_entity_poly.pdbx_seq_one_letter_code
_entity_poly.pdbx_strand_id
1 'polypeptide(L)' 'AINLGAIEKLLVLDNLIRSEDLEESMDMVENMSGEVLVISSQHEGGKQLEGLGGMAATLRYSIN' A
#
# COMPACT_ATOMS: atom_id res chain seq x y z
N ALA A 1 6.47 7.46 -5.61
CA ALA A 1 6.33 6.07 -6.09
C ALA A 1 5.01 5.87 -6.84
N ILE A 2 3.85 6.15 -6.23
CA ILE A 2 2.52 6.05 -6.87
C ILE A 2 2.47 6.84 -8.18
N ASN A 3 2.69 8.16 -8.13
CA ASN A 3 2.65 9.03 -9.31
C ASN A 3 3.62 8.67 -10.45
N LEU A 4 4.60 7.79 -10.19
CA LEU A 4 5.55 7.31 -11.19
C LEU A 4 5.11 5.96 -11.80
N GLY A 5 4.08 5.30 -11.27
CA GLY A 5 3.68 3.95 -11.68
C GLY A 5 4.70 2.89 -11.28
N ALA A 6 5.53 3.19 -10.28
CA ALA A 6 6.62 2.32 -9.87
C ALA A 6 6.16 1.19 -8.96
N ILE A 7 4.98 1.29 -8.36
CA ILE A 7 4.49 0.31 -7.38
C ILE A 7 4.04 -0.95 -8.10
N GLU A 8 4.59 -2.10 -7.73
CA GLU A 8 4.10 -3.42 -8.13
C GLU A 8 2.99 -3.88 -7.18
N LYS A 9 3.25 -3.84 -5.87
CA LYS A 9 2.29 -4.19 -4.82
C LYS A 9 2.30 -3.16 -3.71
N LEU A 10 1.13 -2.66 -3.34
CA LEU A 10 0.89 -1.83 -2.17
C LEU A 10 0.28 -2.69 -1.06
N LEU A 11 0.85 -2.64 0.14
CA LEU A 11 0.33 -3.27 1.34
C LEU A 11 -0.19 -2.18 2.28
N VAL A 12 -1.43 -2.31 2.74
CA VAL A 12 -2.09 -1.32 3.60
C VAL A 12 -2.81 -2.04 4.74
N LEU A 13 -2.74 -1.50 5.96
CA LEU A 13 -3.54 -2.02 7.06
C LEU A 13 -5.03 -1.65 6.95
N ASP A 14 -5.89 -2.60 7.29
CA ASP A 14 -7.35 -2.43 7.31
C ASP A 14 -7.83 -1.23 8.15
N ASN A 15 -7.14 -0.92 9.24
CA ASN A 15 -7.46 0.20 10.12
C ASN A 15 -7.11 1.59 9.54
N LEU A 16 -6.32 1.67 8.46
CA LEU A 16 -5.91 2.93 7.84
C LEU A 16 -6.80 3.38 6.67
N ILE A 17 -7.65 2.48 6.13
CA ILE A 17 -8.42 2.71 4.88
C ILE A 17 -9.47 3.82 5.01
N ARG A 18 -9.78 4.29 6.23
CA ARG A 18 -10.89 5.23 6.47
C ARG A 18 -10.64 6.67 6.00
N SER A 19 -9.47 7.00 5.43
CA SER A 19 -9.17 8.33 4.89
C SER A 19 -9.37 8.38 3.37
N GLU A 20 -10.05 9.41 2.87
CA GLU A 20 -10.28 9.65 1.43
C GLU A 20 -8.96 9.67 0.63
N ASP A 21 -7.90 10.29 1.17
CA ASP A 21 -6.57 10.35 0.53
C ASP A 21 -5.97 8.96 0.26
N LEU A 22 -6.29 7.97 1.09
CA LEU A 22 -5.76 6.62 0.97
C LEU A 22 -6.55 5.80 -0.06
N GLU A 23 -7.86 5.98 -0.12
CA GLU A 23 -8.69 5.40 -1.18
C GLU A 23 -8.24 5.92 -2.55
N GLU A 24 -8.02 7.24 -2.71
CA GLU A 24 -7.51 7.80 -3.98
C GLU A 24 -6.13 7.23 -4.33
N SER A 25 -5.26 7.07 -3.34
CA SER A 25 -3.93 6.47 -3.53
C SER A 25 -4.00 4.99 -3.98
N MET A 26 -4.92 4.21 -3.40
CA MET A 26 -5.16 2.81 -3.78
C MET A 26 -5.69 2.72 -5.20
N ASP A 27 -6.69 3.54 -5.55
CA ASP A 27 -7.25 3.62 -6.90
C ASP A 27 -6.17 3.98 -7.93
N MET A 28 -5.28 4.93 -7.62
CA MET A 28 -4.16 5.28 -8.50
C MET A 28 -3.22 4.09 -8.73
N VAL A 29 -2.90 3.31 -7.69
CA VAL A 29 -2.04 2.12 -7.84
C VAL A 29 -2.70 1.08 -8.74
N GLU A 30 -3.98 0.79 -8.54
CA GLU A 30 -4.73 -0.17 -9.37
C GLU A 30 -4.83 0.30 -10.82
N ASN A 31 -5.12 1.59 -11.05
CA ASN A 31 -5.17 2.20 -12.38
C ASN A 31 -3.82 2.11 -13.12
N MET A 32 -2.71 2.10 -12.38
CA MET A 32 -1.35 1.91 -12.93
C MET A 32 -0.96 0.42 -13.01
N SER A 33 -1.94 -0.48 -12.97
CA SER A 33 -1.74 -1.95 -13.00
C SER A 33 -0.85 -2.44 -11.86
N GLY A 34 -0.92 -1.82 -10.69
CA GLY A 34 -0.37 -2.33 -9.44
C GLY A 34 -1.41 -3.14 -8.67
N GLU A 35 -0.95 -3.98 -7.75
CA GLU A 35 -1.81 -4.77 -6.86
C GLU A 35 -1.94 -4.06 -5.51
N VAL A 36 -3.15 -4.00 -4.94
CA VAL A 36 -3.38 -3.50 -3.57
C VAL A 36 -3.79 -4.66 -2.68
N LEU A 37 -3.05 -4.87 -1.59
CA LEU A 37 -3.33 -5.88 -0.57
C LEU A 37 -3.68 -5.20 0.75
N VAL A 38 -4.89 -5.48 1.22
CA VAL A 38 -5.33 -5.08 2.56
C VAL A 38 -4.95 -6.17 3.56
N ILE A 39 -4.15 -5.79 4.55
CA ILE A 39 -3.63 -6.66 5.60
C ILE A 39 -4.37 -6.38 6.90
N SER A 40 -4.87 -7.42 7.56
CA SER A 40 -5.52 -7.22 8.86
C SER A 40 -4.50 -6.90 9.95
N SER A 41 -4.73 -5.83 10.70
CA SER A 41 -3.89 -5.43 11.84
C SER A 41 -3.87 -6.45 12.98
N GLN A 42 -4.78 -7.43 12.98
CA GLN A 42 -4.96 -8.38 14.08
C GLN A 42 -3.98 -9.57 14.04
N HIS A 43 -3.39 -9.86 12.88
CA HIS A 43 -2.45 -10.96 12.71
C HIS A 43 -1.00 -10.47 12.71
N GLU A 44 -0.05 -11.40 12.85
CA GLU A 44 1.37 -11.08 13.01
C GLU A 44 1.94 -10.23 11.85
N GLY A 45 1.57 -10.53 10.60
CA GLY A 45 1.98 -9.73 9.45
C GLY A 45 1.45 -8.29 9.49
N GLY A 46 0.24 -8.08 10.02
CA GLY A 46 -0.31 -6.75 10.24
C GLY A 46 0.47 -5.97 11.30
N LYS A 47 0.82 -6.62 12.42
CA LYS A 47 1.65 -6.00 13.47
C LYS A 47 3.05 -5.64 12.98
N GLN A 48 3.64 -6.48 12.12
CA GLN A 48 4.92 -6.17 11.49
C GLN A 48 4.82 -4.96 10.56
N LEU A 49 3.77 -4.90 9.73
CA LEU A 49 3.51 -3.77 8.85
C LEU A 49 3.20 -2.48 9.64
N GLU A 50 2.48 -2.59 10.76
CA GLU A 50 2.23 -1.48 11.69
C GLU A 50 3.54 -0.88 12.21
N GLY A 51 4.52 -1.73 12.55
CA GLY A 51 5.88 -1.31 12.92
C GLY A 51 6.66 -0.56 11.82
N LEU A 52 6.24 -0.68 10.55
CA LEU A 52 6.78 0.06 9.41
C LEU A 52 6.01 1.35 9.10
N GLY A 53 5.01 1.71 9.91
CA GLY A 53 4.13 2.87 9.69
C GLY A 53 2.78 2.52 9.06
N GLY A 54 2.46 1.22 8.94
CA GLY A 54 1.14 0.72 8.51
C GLY A 54 0.92 0.65 7.00
N MET A 55 1.91 1.06 6.19
CA MET A 55 1.90 0.90 4.74
C MET A 55 3.29 0.53 4.23
N ALA A 56 3.35 -0.29 3.18
CA ALA A 56 4.58 -0.66 2.50
C ALA A 56 4.30 -0.92 1.02
N ALA A 57 5.32 -0.85 0.17
CA ALA A 57 5.17 -1.19 -1.24
C ALA A 57 6.42 -1.86 -1.81
N THR A 58 6.22 -2.84 -2.69
CA THR A 58 7.26 -3.33 -3.59
C THR A 58 7.22 -2.54 -4.89
N LEU A 59 8.40 -2.30 -5.46
CA LEU A 59 8.53 -1.51 -6.69
C LEU A 59 8.93 -2.42 -7.85
N ARG A 60 8.29 -2.23 -9.00
CA ARG A 60 8.62 -2.93 -10.26
C ARG A 60 9.90 -2.39 -10.91
N TYR A 61 10.36 -1.21 -10.50
CA TYR A 61 11.65 -0.62 -10.85
C TYR A 61 12.10 0.35 -9.75
N SER A 62 13.42 0.54 -9.62
CA SER A 62 13.99 1.44 -8.62
C SER A 62 13.71 2.91 -8.93
N ILE A 63 13.36 3.69 -7.91
CA ILE A 63 13.22 5.14 -7.99
C ILE A 63 14.45 5.76 -7.34
N ASN A 64 15.08 6.74 -8.02
CA ASN A 64 16.18 7.53 -7.48
C ASN A 64 15.68 8.86 -6.93
#